data_AF-I1XFQ3-F1
#
_entry.id   AF-I1XFQ3-F1
#
_cell.length_a   1.000
_cell.length_b   1.000
_cell.length_c   1.000
_cell.angle_alpha   90.00
_cell.angle_beta   90.00
_cell.angle_gamma   90.00
#
_symmetry.space_group_name_H-M   'P 1'
#
loop_
_entity.id
_entity.type
_entity.pdbx_description
1 polymer ?
#
loop_
_entity_poly.entity_id
_entity_poly.type
_entity_poly.pdbx_seq_one_letter_code
_entity_poly.pdbx_strand_id
1 'polypeptide(L)'
;MTVPEALKTDFKRLKRHYEHVEKTYDDVSLLDLSHALRVWVDIKDRLAAISGNKILSNRLFKNYSPNKQVLKNYKHTEFFITFMPDYVITHADKGNFFASRKDFKSGSTIAFRFAKDGIDGPMRVSDISYNYPSLPKETPNLNLYPVKKQLNFIEWLGAEVIRLNFRNGDGKLELIGISRKMLINRVANAFGGSHPIDRNREDQNNMYDKLIEYLFDFDFAGCPLPYFMLMKIAQDMIEFLPAIITDLD
;
A
#
# COMPACT_ATOMS: atom_id res chain seq x y z
N MET A 1 -19.05 26.39 3.55
CA MET A 1 -17.70 26.99 3.72
C MET A 1 -16.94 26.47 2.52
N THR A 2 -16.74 27.28 1.49
CA THR A 2 -16.30 26.81 0.16
C THR A 2 -15.10 25.87 0.26
N VAL A 3 -15.13 24.75 -0.46
CA VAL A 3 -13.95 23.89 -0.63
C VAL A 3 -12.78 24.78 -1.04
N PRO A 4 -11.65 24.78 -0.31
CA PRO A 4 -10.48 25.52 -0.77
C PRO A 4 -10.08 25.06 -2.17
N GLU A 5 -9.93 25.98 -3.12
CA GLU A 5 -9.48 25.70 -4.49
C GLU A 5 -8.17 24.89 -4.53
N ALA A 6 -7.35 25.02 -3.50
CA ALA A 6 -6.16 24.18 -3.27
C ALA A 6 -6.50 22.68 -3.22
N LEU A 7 -7.56 22.26 -2.50
CA LEU A 7 -7.96 20.85 -2.41
C LEU A 7 -8.44 20.30 -3.75
N LYS A 8 -9.20 21.10 -4.51
CA LYS A 8 -9.64 20.74 -5.86
C LYS A 8 -8.43 20.56 -6.79
N THR A 9 -7.43 21.41 -6.64
CA THR A 9 -6.17 21.35 -7.40
C THR A 9 -5.35 20.12 -7.03
N ASP A 10 -5.18 19.82 -5.73
CA ASP A 10 -4.46 18.64 -5.24
C ASP A 10 -5.16 17.34 -5.67
N PHE A 11 -6.49 17.33 -5.72
CA PHE A 11 -7.25 16.18 -6.19
C PHE A 11 -7.06 15.95 -7.69
N LYS A 12 -7.16 17.00 -8.51
CA LYS A 12 -6.84 16.94 -9.94
C LYS A 12 -5.42 16.46 -10.19
N ARG A 13 -4.46 16.91 -9.37
CA ARG A 13 -3.07 16.47 -9.45
C ARG A 13 -2.93 14.98 -9.16
N LEU A 14 -3.50 14.49 -8.06
CA LEU A 14 -3.50 13.06 -7.72
C LEU A 14 -4.09 12.22 -8.85
N LYS A 15 -5.28 12.61 -9.33
CA LYS A 15 -5.98 11.90 -10.42
C LYS A 15 -5.13 11.81 -11.68
N ARG A 16 -4.53 12.92 -12.11
CA ARG A 16 -3.66 12.95 -13.30
C ARG A 16 -2.44 12.04 -13.16
N HIS A 17 -1.77 12.03 -12.00
CA HIS A 17 -0.62 11.16 -11.79
C HIS A 17 -1.02 9.68 -11.79
N TYR A 18 -2.15 9.34 -11.16
CA TYR A 18 -2.68 7.98 -11.19
C TYR A 18 -3.02 7.51 -12.61
N GLU A 19 -3.80 8.29 -13.36
CA GLU A 19 -4.21 7.94 -14.74
C GLU A 19 -3.01 7.79 -15.70
N HIS A 20 -1.91 8.49 -15.42
CA HIS A 20 -0.67 8.35 -16.18
C HIS A 20 0.06 7.05 -15.80
N VAL A 21 0.34 6.86 -14.50
CA VAL A 21 1.02 5.69 -13.94
C VAL A 21 0.31 4.38 -14.31
N GLU A 22 -1.01 4.37 -14.30
CA GLU A 22 -1.84 3.22 -14.66
C GLU A 22 -1.51 2.65 -16.05
N LYS A 23 -0.93 3.47 -16.93
CA LYS A 23 -0.60 3.14 -18.32
C LYS A 23 0.90 3.01 -18.56
N THR A 24 1.72 3.82 -17.89
CA THR A 24 3.14 3.96 -18.21
C THR A 24 4.07 3.18 -17.30
N TYR A 25 3.74 3.08 -16.01
CA TYR A 25 4.63 2.54 -14.96
C TYR A 25 6.03 3.15 -14.95
N ASP A 26 6.20 4.38 -15.46
CA ASP A 26 7.51 5.02 -15.45
C ASP A 26 7.89 5.44 -14.03
N ASP A 27 9.14 5.17 -13.65
CA ASP A 27 9.65 5.37 -12.29
C ASP A 27 9.46 6.81 -11.79
N VAL A 28 9.58 7.80 -12.69
CA VAL A 28 9.42 9.22 -12.37
C VAL A 28 7.97 9.51 -11.99
N SER A 29 7.00 9.04 -12.78
CA SER A 29 5.59 9.24 -12.48
C SER A 29 5.12 8.44 -11.28
N LEU A 30 5.71 7.27 -11.03
CA LEU A 30 5.51 6.49 -9.82
C LEU A 30 5.98 7.25 -8.57
N LEU A 31 7.15 7.89 -8.65
CA LEU A 31 7.66 8.76 -7.60
C LEU A 31 6.75 9.99 -7.40
N ASP A 32 6.35 10.66 -8.48
CA ASP A 32 5.41 11.79 -8.43
C ASP A 32 4.07 11.42 -7.79
N LEU A 33 3.54 10.23 -8.10
CA LEU A 33 2.33 9.69 -7.47
C LEU A 33 2.52 9.55 -5.95
N SER A 34 3.67 9.05 -5.51
CA SER A 34 3.97 8.93 -4.07
C SER A 34 4.00 10.30 -3.38
N HIS A 35 4.55 11.32 -4.02
CA HIS A 35 4.55 12.69 -3.49
C HIS A 35 3.15 13.30 -3.49
N ALA A 36 2.35 13.06 -4.53
CA ALA A 36 0.96 13.49 -4.57
C ALA A 36 0.15 12.87 -3.42
N LEU A 37 0.33 11.57 -3.15
CA LEU A 37 -0.31 10.90 -2.01
C LEU A 37 0.17 11.45 -0.65
N ARG A 38 1.45 11.80 -0.52
CA ARG A 38 2.00 12.39 0.70
C ARG A 38 1.34 13.71 1.06
N VAL A 39 1.03 14.56 0.08
CA VAL A 39 0.27 15.81 0.32
C VAL A 39 -1.04 15.50 1.07
N TRP A 40 -1.77 14.47 0.65
CA TRP A 40 -3.01 14.05 1.30
C TRP A 40 -2.81 13.53 2.72
N VAL A 41 -1.72 12.82 2.97
CA VAL A 41 -1.32 12.40 4.33
C VAL A 41 -1.04 13.61 5.23
N ASP A 42 -0.40 14.64 4.69
CA ASP A 42 -0.02 15.84 5.45
C ASP A 42 -1.23 16.73 5.74
N ILE A 43 -2.18 16.84 4.80
CA ILE A 43 -3.38 17.67 4.98
C ILE A 43 -4.55 16.97 5.69
N LYS A 44 -4.49 15.66 5.98
CA LYS A 44 -5.62 14.90 6.57
C LYS A 44 -6.23 15.55 7.83
N ASP A 45 -5.39 16.14 8.68
CA ASP A 45 -5.85 16.75 9.94
C ASP A 45 -6.53 18.10 9.66
N ARG A 46 -6.01 18.86 8.69
CA ARG A 46 -6.64 20.08 8.18
C ARG A 46 -7.96 19.77 7.46
N LEU A 47 -8.02 18.67 6.70
CA LEU A 47 -9.25 18.19 6.09
C LEU A 47 -10.32 17.87 7.14
N ALA A 48 -9.95 17.22 8.24
CA ALA A 48 -10.87 17.01 9.38
C ALA A 48 -11.33 18.31 10.02
N ALA A 49 -10.43 19.29 10.19
CA ALA A 49 -10.82 20.58 10.73
C ALA A 49 -11.81 21.33 9.81
N ILE A 50 -11.59 21.33 8.49
CA ILE A 50 -12.44 22.03 7.51
C ILE A 50 -13.78 21.33 7.32
N SER A 51 -13.78 20.00 7.27
CA SER A 51 -14.98 19.18 7.06
C SER A 51 -15.83 18.96 8.31
N GLY A 52 -15.31 19.37 9.48
CA GLY A 52 -15.90 19.05 10.77
C GLY A 52 -16.03 17.53 10.97
N ASN A 53 -17.19 17.08 11.43
CA ASN A 53 -17.44 15.65 11.65
C ASN A 53 -17.63 14.84 10.37
N LYS A 54 -17.76 15.46 9.18
CA LYS A 54 -18.13 14.74 7.95
C LYS A 54 -17.05 13.75 7.49
N ILE A 55 -15.78 14.15 7.47
CA ILE A 55 -14.70 13.22 7.11
C ILE A 55 -14.52 12.12 8.14
N LEU A 56 -14.97 12.34 9.38
CA LEU A 56 -14.89 11.38 10.48
C LEU A 56 -16.09 10.43 10.49
N SER A 57 -17.25 10.87 10.02
CA SER A 57 -18.49 10.09 9.97
C SER A 57 -18.64 9.31 8.67
N ASN A 58 -18.07 9.79 7.57
CA ASN A 58 -18.23 9.15 6.27
C ASN A 58 -17.31 7.92 6.13
N ARG A 59 -17.90 6.71 6.20
CA ARG A 59 -17.19 5.44 6.20
C ARG A 59 -17.17 4.76 4.83
N LEU A 60 -16.70 5.49 3.80
CA LEU A 60 -16.66 4.98 2.42
C LEU A 60 -15.52 3.99 2.18
N PHE A 61 -14.41 4.17 2.88
CA PHE A 61 -13.20 3.42 2.58
C PHE A 61 -13.31 2.00 3.12
N LYS A 62 -13.12 1.02 2.24
CA LYS A 62 -13.10 -0.39 2.62
C LYS A 62 -11.78 -0.74 3.28
N ASN A 63 -11.85 -1.67 4.22
CA ASN A 63 -10.67 -2.31 4.79
C ASN A 63 -10.83 -3.83 4.75
N TYR A 64 -9.71 -4.52 4.66
CA TYR A 64 -9.67 -5.97 4.52
C TYR A 64 -8.71 -6.58 5.53
N SER A 65 -8.98 -7.83 5.89
CA SER A 65 -8.13 -8.66 6.73
C SER A 65 -8.07 -10.03 6.08
N PRO A 66 -6.91 -10.70 6.11
CA PRO A 66 -6.81 -12.00 5.50
C PRO A 66 -7.69 -12.98 6.28
N ASN A 67 -8.25 -13.96 5.59
CA ASN A 67 -9.04 -14.97 6.27
C ASN A 67 -8.17 -15.81 7.23
N LYS A 68 -8.82 -16.49 8.20
CA LYS A 68 -8.11 -17.27 9.22
C LYS A 68 -7.21 -18.36 8.61
N GLN A 69 -7.59 -18.92 7.46
CA GLN A 69 -6.87 -20.01 6.82
C GLN A 69 -5.56 -19.53 6.21
N VAL A 70 -5.56 -18.35 5.57
CA VAL A 70 -4.34 -17.69 5.09
C VAL A 70 -3.39 -17.49 6.28
N LEU A 71 -3.86 -16.92 7.38
CA LEU A 71 -2.97 -16.74 8.55
C LEU A 71 -2.44 -18.07 9.12
N LYS A 72 -3.24 -19.15 9.13
CA LYS A 72 -2.76 -20.47 9.56
C LYS A 72 -1.65 -21.02 8.66
N ASN A 73 -1.77 -20.84 7.34
CA ASN A 73 -0.80 -21.36 6.37
C ASN A 73 0.54 -20.59 6.40
N TYR A 74 0.52 -19.38 6.95
CA TYR A 74 1.67 -18.48 7.04
C TYR A 74 2.33 -18.51 8.43
N LYS A 75 1.90 -19.43 9.29
CA LYS A 75 2.46 -19.60 10.62
C LYS A 75 3.90 -20.13 10.49
N HIS A 76 4.85 -19.54 11.23
CA HIS A 76 6.27 -19.92 11.24
C HIS A 76 7.07 -19.65 9.97
N THR A 77 6.54 -18.87 9.04
CA THR A 77 7.20 -18.57 7.77
C THR A 77 7.56 -17.09 7.63
N GLU A 78 8.53 -16.79 6.78
CA GLU A 78 8.71 -15.42 6.32
C GLU A 78 7.65 -15.13 5.28
N PHE A 79 7.01 -13.96 5.36
CA PHE A 79 5.95 -13.64 4.42
C PHE A 79 5.70 -12.14 4.31
N PHE A 80 4.97 -11.79 3.24
CA PHE A 80 4.14 -10.60 3.27
C PHE A 80 2.72 -10.91 2.77
N ILE A 81 1.75 -10.19 3.30
CA ILE A 81 0.36 -10.21 2.84
C ILE A 81 -0.06 -8.76 2.63
N THR A 82 -0.62 -8.46 1.46
CA THR A 82 -1.18 -7.15 1.15
C THR A 82 -2.70 -7.14 1.37
N PHE A 83 -3.26 -6.02 1.83
CA PHE A 83 -4.69 -5.85 2.06
C PHE A 83 -5.28 -4.85 1.07
N MET A 84 -5.74 -5.37 -0.05
CA MET A 84 -6.34 -4.60 -1.14
C MET A 84 -7.80 -5.03 -1.32
N PRO A 85 -8.77 -4.38 -0.65
CA PRO A 85 -10.17 -4.66 -0.92
C PRO A 85 -10.50 -4.33 -2.39
N ASP A 86 -11.35 -5.16 -2.99
CA ASP A 86 -11.71 -5.12 -4.42
C ASP A 86 -10.52 -5.46 -5.33
N TYR A 87 -10.03 -4.52 -6.15
CA TYR A 87 -8.94 -4.74 -7.09
C TYR A 87 -8.15 -3.46 -7.35
N VAL A 88 -6.93 -3.64 -7.88
CA VAL A 88 -6.13 -2.62 -8.55
C VAL A 88 -6.31 -2.79 -10.06
N ILE A 89 -6.66 -1.72 -10.75
CA ILE A 89 -6.67 -1.69 -12.21
C ILE A 89 -5.24 -1.47 -12.71
N THR A 90 -4.81 -2.28 -13.67
CA THR A 90 -3.45 -2.25 -14.22
C THR A 90 -3.49 -2.59 -15.72
N HIS A 91 -2.85 -1.76 -16.56
CA HIS A 91 -2.70 -1.98 -18.00
C HIS A 91 -1.37 -2.63 -18.36
N ALA A 92 -0.67 -3.24 -17.40
CA ALA A 92 0.56 -3.97 -17.64
C ALA A 92 0.30 -5.27 -18.42
N ASP A 93 -0.11 -5.16 -19.68
CA ASP A 93 -0.39 -6.28 -20.58
C ASP A 93 0.85 -6.77 -21.35
N LYS A 94 2.03 -6.16 -21.11
CA LYS A 94 3.27 -6.41 -21.88
C LYS A 94 4.47 -6.95 -21.09
N GLY A 95 4.28 -7.41 -19.85
CA GLY A 95 5.41 -7.78 -18.97
C GLY A 95 5.18 -8.98 -18.06
N ASN A 96 6.20 -9.31 -17.28
CA ASN A 96 6.15 -10.36 -16.25
C ASN A 96 5.05 -10.03 -15.24
N PHE A 97 4.08 -10.94 -15.09
CA PHE A 97 2.96 -10.74 -14.17
C PHE A 97 3.42 -10.67 -12.70
N PHE A 98 4.45 -11.43 -12.39
CA PHE A 98 5.19 -11.32 -11.15
C PHE A 98 6.65 -11.62 -11.44
N ALA A 99 7.54 -10.78 -10.93
CA ALA A 99 8.97 -11.08 -10.87
C ALA A 99 9.42 -10.86 -9.42
N SER A 100 9.98 -11.90 -8.82
CA SER A 100 10.64 -11.78 -7.54
C SER A 100 12.14 -11.59 -7.74
N ARG A 101 12.80 -11.13 -6.69
CA ARG A 101 14.20 -11.33 -6.35
C ARG A 101 14.92 -12.49 -7.07
N LYS A 102 16.15 -12.25 -7.52
CA LYS A 102 17.06 -13.23 -8.17
C LYS A 102 17.31 -14.49 -7.31
N ASP A 103 17.09 -14.39 -6.01
CA ASP A 103 17.16 -15.47 -5.02
C ASP A 103 15.77 -16.02 -4.67
N PHE A 104 14.83 -16.14 -5.62
CA PHE A 104 13.59 -16.88 -5.38
C PHE A 104 13.94 -18.31 -4.94
N LYS A 105 13.89 -18.55 -3.63
CA LYS A 105 14.33 -19.79 -3.03
C LYS A 105 13.30 -20.87 -3.32
N SER A 106 13.77 -22.07 -3.61
CA SER A 106 12.93 -23.25 -3.78
C SER A 106 11.93 -23.39 -2.62
N GLY A 107 10.67 -23.67 -2.94
CA GLY A 107 9.57 -23.82 -1.97
C GLY A 107 8.76 -22.56 -1.70
N SER A 108 9.20 -21.37 -2.14
CA SER A 108 8.41 -20.14 -2.00
C SER A 108 7.07 -20.24 -2.75
N THR A 109 6.00 -19.73 -2.13
CA THR A 109 4.66 -19.68 -2.72
C THR A 109 4.22 -18.23 -2.87
N ILE A 110 3.68 -17.90 -4.03
CA ILE A 110 2.93 -16.67 -4.24
C ILE A 110 1.48 -17.00 -4.56
N ALA A 111 0.56 -16.22 -4.00
CA ALA A 111 -0.84 -16.24 -4.34
C ALA A 111 -1.29 -14.83 -4.69
N PHE A 112 -2.10 -14.72 -5.74
CA PHE A 112 -2.82 -13.52 -6.12
C PHE A 112 -4.09 -13.92 -6.86
N ARG A 113 -5.09 -13.05 -6.84
CA ARG A 113 -6.27 -13.19 -7.68
C ARG A 113 -6.21 -12.13 -8.77
N PHE A 114 -6.56 -12.52 -9.98
CA PHE A 114 -6.68 -11.56 -11.08
C PHE A 114 -7.89 -11.88 -11.95
N ALA A 115 -8.39 -10.85 -12.62
CA ALA A 115 -9.34 -10.93 -13.72
C ALA A 115 -8.85 -10.03 -14.85
N LYS A 116 -9.22 -10.34 -16.09
CA LYS A 116 -8.90 -9.51 -17.25
C LYS A 116 -10.19 -9.15 -17.98
N ASP A 117 -10.36 -7.86 -18.27
CA ASP A 117 -11.56 -7.36 -18.95
C ASP A 117 -11.41 -7.53 -20.48
N GLY A 118 -11.64 -8.74 -20.98
CA GLY A 118 -11.47 -9.05 -22.41
C GLY A 118 -10.01 -9.23 -22.84
N ILE A 119 -9.75 -9.29 -24.15
CA ILE A 119 -8.42 -9.62 -24.70
C ILE A 119 -7.43 -8.47 -24.52
N ASP A 120 -7.88 -7.23 -24.73
CA ASP A 120 -7.04 -6.02 -24.71
C ASP A 120 -7.40 -5.05 -23.56
N GLY A 121 -8.32 -5.44 -22.67
CA GLY A 121 -8.71 -4.61 -21.56
C GLY A 121 -7.78 -4.73 -20.34
N PRO A 122 -7.99 -3.86 -19.35
CA PRO A 122 -7.17 -3.83 -18.17
C PRO A 122 -7.27 -5.12 -17.36
N MET A 123 -6.23 -5.37 -16.58
CA MET A 123 -6.24 -6.41 -15.56
C MET A 123 -6.71 -5.82 -14.24
N ARG A 124 -7.42 -6.63 -13.47
CA ARG A 124 -7.87 -6.35 -12.12
C ARG A 124 -7.20 -7.32 -11.18
N VAL A 125 -6.38 -6.82 -10.26
CA VAL A 125 -5.59 -7.66 -9.35
C VAL A 125 -6.07 -7.46 -7.92
N SER A 126 -6.28 -8.54 -7.19
CA SER A 126 -6.58 -8.54 -5.76
C SER A 126 -5.74 -9.55 -5.00
N ASP A 127 -5.68 -9.39 -3.68
CA ASP A 127 -5.13 -10.38 -2.73
C ASP A 127 -3.70 -10.86 -3.04
N ILE A 128 -2.68 -10.00 -3.00
CA ILE A 128 -1.29 -10.45 -3.19
C ILE A 128 -0.71 -10.94 -1.86
N SER A 129 -0.21 -12.17 -1.85
CA SER A 129 0.52 -12.71 -0.71
C SER A 129 1.69 -13.59 -1.14
N TYR A 130 2.80 -13.47 -0.43
CA TYR A 130 4.01 -14.24 -0.64
C TYR A 130 4.38 -14.96 0.65
N ASN A 131 4.75 -16.23 0.55
CA ASN A 131 5.13 -17.08 1.65
C ASN A 131 6.44 -17.79 1.33
N TYR A 132 7.45 -17.63 2.17
CA TYR A 132 8.67 -18.41 2.12
C TYR A 132 8.66 -19.49 3.22
N PRO A 133 8.61 -20.78 2.87
CA PRO A 133 8.62 -21.84 3.88
C PRO A 133 9.94 -21.80 4.64
N SER A 134 9.85 -21.45 5.92
CA SER A 134 10.99 -21.50 6.83
C SER A 134 10.73 -22.57 7.90
N LEU A 135 11.70 -23.45 8.10
CA LEU A 135 11.70 -24.52 9.10
C LEU A 135 11.75 -23.97 10.56
N PRO A 136 11.43 -24.80 11.57
CA PRO A 136 10.56 -24.45 12.67
C PRO A 136 11.29 -23.63 13.72
N LYS A 137 10.88 -22.37 13.89
CA LYS A 137 11.05 -21.67 15.15
C LYS A 137 9.74 -21.03 15.55
N GLU A 138 9.55 -20.91 16.85
CA GLU A 138 8.36 -20.29 17.44
C GLU A 138 8.20 -18.88 16.86
N THR A 139 7.06 -18.67 16.20
CA THR A 139 6.57 -17.34 15.90
C THR A 139 5.36 -17.10 16.76
N PRO A 140 5.10 -15.84 17.15
CA PRO A 140 3.83 -15.50 17.76
C PRO A 140 2.68 -15.94 16.85
N ASN A 141 1.58 -16.43 17.45
CA ASN A 141 0.38 -16.75 16.69
C ASN A 141 -0.07 -15.51 15.91
N LEU A 142 -0.42 -15.70 14.64
CA LEU A 142 -0.98 -14.64 13.82
C LEU A 142 -2.38 -14.30 14.31
N ASN A 143 -2.47 -13.25 15.10
CA ASN A 143 -3.73 -12.79 15.66
C ASN A 143 -4.58 -12.16 14.56
N LEU A 144 -5.86 -12.56 14.55
CA LEU A 144 -6.90 -11.82 13.87
C LEU A 144 -7.33 -10.70 14.78
N TYR A 145 -7.05 -9.47 14.36
CA TYR A 145 -7.67 -8.32 14.98
C TYR A 145 -9.06 -8.16 14.37
N PRO A 146 -10.10 -7.83 15.16
CA PRO A 146 -11.38 -7.45 14.60
C PRO A 146 -11.18 -6.21 13.71
N VAL A 147 -11.35 -6.40 12.41
CA VAL A 147 -11.18 -5.33 11.42
C VAL A 147 -12.53 -4.72 11.08
N LYS A 148 -12.66 -3.41 11.33
CA LYS A 148 -13.77 -2.62 10.80
C LYS A 148 -13.72 -2.66 9.28
N LYS A 149 -14.76 -3.19 8.63
CA LYS A 149 -14.83 -3.32 7.16
C LYS A 149 -14.91 -1.97 6.44
N GLN A 150 -15.47 -0.96 7.11
CA GLN A 150 -15.65 0.38 6.57
C GLN A 150 -15.06 1.40 7.54
N LEU A 151 -14.19 2.24 7.00
CA LEU A 151 -13.38 3.21 7.72
C LEU A 151 -13.62 4.60 7.16
N ASN A 152 -13.49 5.58 8.04
CA ASN A 152 -13.35 6.96 7.58
C ASN A 152 -11.94 7.20 7.02
N PHE A 153 -11.70 8.34 6.36
CA PHE A 153 -10.43 8.58 5.66
C PHE A 153 -9.19 8.48 6.58
N ILE A 154 -9.28 9.01 7.80
CA ILE A 154 -8.17 9.01 8.76
C ILE A 154 -7.93 7.60 9.31
N GLU A 155 -8.99 6.90 9.71
CA GLU A 155 -8.91 5.50 10.14
C GLU A 155 -8.33 4.63 9.02
N TRP A 156 -8.73 4.86 7.76
CA TRP A 156 -8.24 4.12 6.59
C TRP A 156 -6.77 4.37 6.30
N LEU A 157 -6.29 5.62 6.35
CA LEU A 157 -4.88 5.95 6.23
C LEU A 157 -4.04 5.29 7.34
N GLY A 158 -4.59 5.20 8.55
CA GLY A 158 -3.95 4.55 9.69
C GLY A 158 -4.02 3.02 9.67
N ALA A 159 -4.94 2.44 8.88
CA ALA A 159 -5.11 1.00 8.81
C ALA A 159 -3.97 0.32 8.04
N GLU A 160 -3.67 -0.89 8.48
CA GLU A 160 -2.69 -1.80 7.87
C GLU A 160 -3.05 -2.05 6.39
N VAL A 161 -2.03 -2.02 5.54
CA VAL A 161 -2.12 -2.33 4.11
C VAL A 161 -1.13 -3.42 3.70
N ILE A 162 -0.09 -3.64 4.51
CA ILE A 162 0.82 -4.78 4.37
C ILE A 162 1.10 -5.35 5.75
N ARG A 163 1.09 -6.67 5.88
CA ARG A 163 1.61 -7.42 7.03
C ARG A 163 2.82 -8.21 6.60
N LEU A 164 3.92 -8.08 7.31
CA LEU A 164 5.15 -8.80 7.05
C LEU A 164 5.56 -9.59 8.27
N ASN A 165 6.11 -10.78 8.04
CA ASN A 165 6.90 -11.49 9.02
C ASN A 165 8.29 -11.70 8.41
N PHE A 166 9.29 -11.03 8.94
CA PHE A 166 10.63 -11.00 8.35
C PHE A 166 11.67 -11.25 9.42
N ARG A 167 12.87 -11.69 9.02
CA ARG A 167 13.97 -11.87 9.97
C ARG A 167 14.66 -10.54 10.23
N ASN A 168 14.74 -10.18 11.51
CA ASN A 168 15.58 -9.07 11.94
C ASN A 168 17.07 -9.42 11.86
N GLY A 169 17.96 -8.48 12.22
CA GLY A 169 19.41 -8.68 12.20
C GLY A 169 19.91 -9.85 13.05
N ASP A 170 19.16 -10.25 14.08
CA ASP A 170 19.46 -11.39 14.96
C ASP A 170 18.89 -12.72 14.43
N GLY A 171 18.27 -12.72 13.24
CA GLY A 171 17.65 -13.89 12.62
C GLY A 171 16.31 -14.32 13.25
N LYS A 172 15.76 -13.52 14.18
CA LYS A 172 14.44 -13.75 14.78
C LYS A 172 13.35 -13.20 13.85
N LEU A 173 12.23 -13.93 13.76
CA LEU A 173 11.08 -13.49 13.00
C LEU A 173 10.30 -12.43 13.79
N GLU A 174 10.05 -11.31 13.13
CA GLU A 174 9.30 -10.19 13.67
C GLU A 174 8.09 -9.90 12.78
N LEU A 175 6.92 -9.86 13.41
CA LEU A 175 5.66 -9.55 12.76
C LEU A 175 5.41 -8.04 12.80
N ILE A 176 5.36 -7.41 11.62
CA ILE A 176 5.15 -5.97 11.48
C ILE A 176 3.98 -5.68 10.54
N GLY A 177 3.11 -4.76 10.96
CA GLY A 177 2.10 -4.14 10.10
C GLY A 177 2.57 -2.79 9.57
N ILE A 178 2.41 -2.56 8.28
CA ILE A 178 2.65 -1.26 7.63
C ILE A 178 1.29 -0.64 7.29
N SER A 179 1.03 0.56 7.79
CA SER A 179 -0.17 1.34 7.45
C SER A 179 -0.02 2.04 6.10
N ARG A 180 -1.14 2.45 5.49
CA ARG A 180 -1.12 3.24 4.24
C ARG A 180 -0.31 4.52 4.39
N LYS A 181 -0.53 5.25 5.49
CA LYS A 181 0.25 6.45 5.85
C LYS A 181 1.75 6.15 5.90
N MET A 182 2.14 5.06 6.57
CA MET A 182 3.56 4.70 6.69
C MET A 182 4.16 4.37 5.32
N LEU A 183 3.47 3.55 4.53
CA LEU A 183 3.89 3.18 3.18
C LEU A 183 4.10 4.42 2.29
N ILE A 184 3.10 5.32 2.23
CA ILE A 184 3.18 6.57 1.44
C ILE A 184 4.40 7.40 1.85
N ASN A 185 4.56 7.66 3.15
CA ASN A 185 5.65 8.49 3.66
C ASN A 185 7.02 7.88 3.37
N ARG A 186 7.15 6.55 3.51
CA ARG A 186 8.42 5.85 3.33
C ARG A 186 8.81 5.76 1.87
N VAL A 187 7.89 5.42 0.98
CA VAL A 187 8.16 5.39 -0.47
C VAL A 187 8.52 6.80 -0.98
N ALA A 188 7.81 7.83 -0.53
CA ALA A 188 8.12 9.21 -0.91
C ALA A 188 9.46 9.73 -0.34
N ASN A 189 9.98 9.13 0.74
CA ASN A 189 11.27 9.49 1.32
C ASN A 189 12.44 8.68 0.72
N ALA A 190 12.25 7.38 0.48
CA ALA A 190 13.31 6.47 0.06
C ALA A 190 13.95 6.86 -1.28
N PHE A 191 13.23 7.58 -2.15
CA PHE A 191 13.69 7.97 -3.48
C PHE A 191 13.67 9.49 -3.74
N GLY A 192 13.33 10.30 -2.73
CA GLY A 192 13.16 11.77 -2.85
C GLY A 192 14.28 12.61 -2.26
N GLY A 193 15.54 12.21 -2.49
CA GLY A 193 16.78 12.82 -1.98
C GLY A 193 16.69 14.26 -1.45
N SER A 194 16.86 14.41 -0.13
CA SER A 194 17.31 15.69 0.45
C SER A 194 18.01 15.53 1.81
N HIS A 195 17.82 14.40 2.50
CA HIS A 195 18.66 14.03 3.63
C HIS A 195 19.20 12.61 3.43
N PRO A 196 20.53 12.41 3.32
CA PRO A 196 21.08 11.06 3.45
C PRO A 196 20.54 10.49 4.76
N ILE A 197 20.00 9.28 4.69
CA ILE A 197 19.63 8.50 5.88
C ILE A 197 20.86 8.56 6.78
N ASP A 198 20.76 9.31 7.88
CA ASP A 198 21.82 9.40 8.85
C ASP A 198 21.82 8.03 9.54
N ARG A 199 22.56 7.08 8.95
CA ARG A 199 22.54 5.63 9.30
C ARG A 199 22.93 5.39 10.77
N ASN A 200 23.36 6.43 11.47
CA ASN A 200 23.77 6.43 12.87
C ASN A 200 22.69 6.89 13.86
N ARG A 201 21.51 7.34 13.42
CA ARG A 201 20.38 7.53 14.35
C ARG A 201 19.63 6.21 14.50
N GLU A 202 19.56 5.68 15.72
CA GLU A 202 18.64 4.61 16.13
C GLU A 202 17.18 5.12 16.15
N ASP A 203 16.74 5.73 15.05
CA ASP A 203 15.38 6.17 14.89
C ASP A 203 14.55 4.92 14.56
N GLN A 204 13.52 4.60 15.36
CA GLN A 204 12.58 3.49 15.06
C GLN A 204 12.00 3.60 13.64
N ASN A 205 11.99 4.81 13.11
CA ASN A 205 11.68 5.16 11.73
C ASN A 205 12.53 4.41 10.69
N ASN A 206 13.81 4.15 10.95
CA ASN A 206 14.72 3.46 10.02
C ASN A 206 14.35 1.98 9.82
N MET A 207 13.58 1.38 10.73
CA MET A 207 13.17 -0.02 10.57
C MET A 207 12.26 -0.21 9.35
N TYR A 208 11.37 0.75 9.09
CA TYR A 208 10.43 0.68 7.97
C TYR A 208 11.14 0.89 6.63
N ASP A 209 12.24 1.64 6.58
CA ASP A 209 12.99 1.84 5.34
C ASP A 209 13.51 0.50 4.81
N LYS A 210 14.11 -0.33 5.68
CA LYS A 210 14.54 -1.69 5.32
C LYS A 210 13.38 -2.59 4.87
N LEU A 211 12.20 -2.43 5.46
CA LEU A 211 11.02 -3.20 5.06
C LEU A 211 10.50 -2.76 3.69
N ILE A 212 10.52 -1.45 3.41
CA ILE A 212 10.14 -0.91 2.11
C ILE A 212 11.15 -1.34 1.05
N GLU A 213 12.46 -1.23 1.32
CA GLU A 213 13.52 -1.77 0.46
C GLU A 213 13.31 -3.26 0.18
N TYR A 214 13.00 -4.06 1.21
CA TYR A 214 12.65 -5.47 1.04
C TYR A 214 11.42 -5.68 0.13
N LEU A 215 10.41 -4.81 0.20
CA LEU A 215 9.24 -4.91 -0.68
C LEU A 215 9.55 -4.47 -2.12
N PHE A 216 10.50 -3.56 -2.33
CA PHE A 216 10.97 -3.15 -3.66
C PHE A 216 11.66 -4.27 -4.44
N ASP A 217 12.08 -5.33 -3.76
CA ASP A 217 12.62 -6.54 -4.39
C ASP A 217 11.55 -7.42 -5.07
N PHE A 218 10.29 -7.02 -4.99
CA PHE A 218 9.16 -7.69 -5.63
C PHE A 218 8.56 -6.79 -6.69
N ASP A 219 8.48 -7.27 -7.92
CA ASP A 219 7.73 -6.64 -8.99
C ASP A 219 6.42 -7.38 -9.22
N PHE A 220 5.35 -6.61 -9.36
CA PHE A 220 4.02 -7.09 -9.66
C PHE A 220 3.45 -6.31 -10.83
N ALA A 221 2.98 -7.02 -11.85
CA ALA A 221 2.43 -6.41 -13.06
C ALA A 221 3.38 -5.32 -13.63
N GLY A 222 4.67 -5.63 -13.76
CA GLY A 222 5.67 -4.72 -14.34
C GLY A 222 6.06 -3.50 -13.50
N CYS A 223 5.70 -3.43 -12.22
CA CYS A 223 6.17 -2.36 -11.32
C CYS A 223 6.50 -2.87 -9.92
N PRO A 224 7.36 -2.16 -9.17
CA PRO A 224 7.67 -2.54 -7.81
C PRO A 224 6.43 -2.58 -6.92
N LEU A 225 6.34 -3.59 -6.06
CA LEU A 225 5.19 -3.85 -5.20
C LEU A 225 4.80 -2.63 -4.36
N PRO A 226 5.70 -1.87 -3.73
CA PRO A 226 5.33 -0.65 -3.02
C PRO A 226 4.57 0.34 -3.91
N TYR A 227 5.01 0.53 -5.16
CA TYR A 227 4.34 1.40 -6.12
C TYR A 227 2.99 0.83 -6.56
N PHE A 228 2.89 -0.47 -6.79
CA PHE A 228 1.61 -1.11 -7.07
C PHE A 228 0.59 -0.88 -5.94
N MET A 229 1.05 -0.94 -4.68
CA MET A 229 0.24 -0.64 -3.51
C MET A 229 -0.15 0.84 -3.44
N LEU A 230 0.72 1.77 -3.85
CA LEU A 230 0.39 3.20 -3.95
C LEU A 230 -0.67 3.46 -5.04
N MET A 231 -0.62 2.75 -6.17
CA MET A 231 -1.67 2.80 -7.19
C MET A 231 -3.02 2.42 -6.60
N LYS A 232 -3.09 1.37 -5.78
CA LYS A 232 -4.34 1.00 -5.07
C LYS A 232 -4.86 2.11 -4.19
N ILE A 233 -3.99 2.70 -3.38
CA ILE A 233 -4.33 3.78 -2.46
C ILE A 233 -4.87 4.99 -3.25
N ALA A 234 -4.20 5.35 -4.35
CA ALA A 234 -4.63 6.44 -5.22
C ALA A 234 -6.01 6.15 -5.86
N GLN A 235 -6.22 4.93 -6.36
CA GLN A 235 -7.51 4.50 -6.91
C GLN A 235 -8.65 4.66 -5.89
N ASP A 236 -8.48 4.15 -4.67
CA ASP A 236 -9.47 4.28 -3.59
C ASP A 236 -9.76 5.75 -3.27
N MET A 237 -8.72 6.58 -3.23
CA MET A 237 -8.87 8.01 -2.98
C MET A 237 -9.61 8.72 -4.12
N ILE A 238 -9.31 8.39 -5.37
CA ILE A 238 -10.00 8.96 -6.55
C ILE A 238 -11.47 8.57 -6.58
N GLU A 239 -11.79 7.35 -6.16
CA GLU A 239 -13.17 6.86 -6.07
C GLU A 239 -13.97 7.58 -4.97
N PHE A 240 -13.41 7.73 -3.77
CA PHE A 240 -14.19 8.14 -2.60
C PHE A 240 -13.99 9.61 -2.16
N LEU A 241 -12.86 10.25 -2.46
CA LEU A 241 -12.64 11.66 -2.11
C LEU A 241 -13.62 12.62 -2.78
N PRO A 242 -14.10 12.44 -4.03
CA PRO A 242 -15.08 13.34 -4.63
C PRO A 242 -16.34 13.50 -3.78
N ALA A 243 -16.84 12.44 -3.15
CA ALA A 243 -17.97 12.52 -2.24
C ALA A 243 -17.65 13.39 -1.02
N ILE A 244 -16.44 13.23 -0.47
CA ILE A 244 -15.98 14.02 0.68
C ILE A 244 -15.77 15.48 0.31
N ILE A 245 -15.23 15.76 -0.89
CA ILE A 245 -14.93 17.11 -1.36
C ILE A 245 -16.20 17.85 -1.78
N THR A 246 -17.11 17.20 -2.51
CA THR A 246 -18.37 17.82 -2.98
C THR A 246 -19.26 18.19 -1.81
N ASP A 247 -19.26 17.39 -0.74
CA ASP A 247 -20.04 17.66 0.49
C ASP A 247 -19.53 18.85 1.32
N LEU A 248 -18.42 19.49 0.92
CA LEU A 248 -17.87 20.68 1.59
C LEU A 248 -18.30 22.00 0.95
N ASP A 249 -18.78 21.97 -0.30
CA ASP A 249 -19.36 23.15 -0.96
C ASP A 249 -20.74 23.47 -0.34
#